data_AF-A0A1J5RQP5-F1
#
_entry.id   AF-A0A1J5RQP5-F1
#
_cell.length_a   1.000
_cell.length_b   1.000
_cell.length_c   1.000
_cell.angle_alpha   90.00
_cell.angle_beta   90.00
_cell.angle_gamma   90.00
#
_symmetry.space_group_name_H-M   'P 1'
#
loop_
_entity.id
_entity.type
_entity.pdbx_description
1 polymer ?
#
loop_
_entity_poly.entity_id
_entity_poly.type
_entity_poly.pdbx_seq_one_letter_code
_entity_poly.pdbx_strand_id
1 'polypeptide(L)'
;MTDDNPKPLHSPLAQSLTRDGKTVQIEIYEDGEGGWLLEVVDEHGNSTIWDDPFQSDSDALDEALKTIEEEGIESLIDVPADSTLSPQEPNSLQMMAPLSDEEMDELDRFLLSDATSDETMMLDCLDGYLTAIVSGPVMLKPSEWLPSVWGPTTRDEPAFDTFAQAERITGLIMRHLNGIIWSLQQDPEAFEPVFDTVIYPDDPHEYSDGEMWAYGYMTGIELQRNNWNAFFDEPNSSVVLRPIYLLGAEEVAPEEEVLTETPAQREELSNQIPASVAWIYRFWQPYRRAVAERTIATSYQREHPKVGRNDPCPCGSGKKFKKCCGASTVLH
;
A
#
# COMPACT_ATOMS: atom_id res chain seq x y z
N MET A 1 8.65 31.53 -1.26
CA MET A 1 10.08 31.70 -1.62
C MET A 1 10.24 31.01 -2.94
N THR A 2 10.95 31.68 -3.82
CA THR A 2 11.16 31.37 -5.22
C THR A 2 11.49 29.90 -5.41
N ASP A 3 10.67 29.29 -6.25
CA ASP A 3 10.91 28.05 -6.97
C ASP A 3 12.27 28.17 -7.67
N ASP A 4 13.31 27.67 -7.02
CA ASP A 4 14.66 27.60 -7.57
C ASP A 4 15.23 26.23 -7.18
N ASN A 5 14.47 25.19 -7.59
CA ASN A 5 15.07 23.90 -7.86
C ASN A 5 16.10 24.17 -8.97
N PRO A 6 17.40 23.88 -8.79
CA PRO A 6 18.35 24.04 -9.89
C PRO A 6 17.82 23.21 -11.05
N LYS A 7 17.45 23.89 -12.15
CA LYS A 7 16.99 23.19 -13.35
C LYS A 7 18.13 22.27 -13.78
N PRO A 8 17.85 20.98 -14.02
CA PRO A 8 18.88 20.07 -14.54
C PRO A 8 19.52 20.72 -15.77
N LEU A 9 20.85 20.72 -15.81
CA LEU A 9 21.58 21.26 -16.95
C LEU A 9 21.42 20.25 -18.10
N HIS A 10 20.53 20.54 -19.03
CA HIS A 10 20.33 19.71 -20.22
C HIS A 10 21.53 19.85 -21.17
N SER A 11 22.01 18.71 -21.68
CA SER A 11 23.05 18.67 -22.68
C SER A 11 22.53 19.26 -24.01
N PRO A 12 23.37 20.01 -24.76
CA PRO A 12 23.05 20.40 -26.13
C PRO A 12 22.99 19.23 -27.12
N LEU A 13 23.39 18.01 -26.70
CA LEU A 13 23.31 16.79 -27.49
C LEU A 13 21.94 16.11 -27.40
N ALA A 14 21.05 16.56 -26.50
CA ALA A 14 19.66 16.12 -26.48
C ALA A 14 18.99 16.42 -27.83
N GLN A 15 18.34 15.41 -28.42
CA GLN A 15 17.82 15.51 -29.78
C GLN A 15 16.66 14.54 -30.04
N SER A 16 15.81 14.90 -30.99
CA SER A 16 14.82 13.97 -31.55
C SER A 16 15.46 13.13 -32.65
N LEU A 17 15.20 11.82 -32.63
CA LEU A 17 15.67 10.89 -33.65
C LEU A 17 14.49 10.13 -34.25
N THR A 18 14.41 10.10 -35.58
CA THR A 18 13.42 9.33 -36.33
C THR A 18 14.09 8.24 -37.15
N ARG A 19 13.66 6.99 -37.00
CA ARG A 19 14.00 5.86 -37.88
C ARG A 19 12.77 5.03 -38.20
N ASP A 20 12.68 4.56 -39.44
CA ASP A 20 11.60 3.70 -39.93
C ASP A 20 10.18 4.20 -39.62
N GLY A 21 10.00 5.52 -39.62
CA GLY A 21 8.72 6.20 -39.38
C GLY A 21 8.36 6.38 -37.91
N LYS A 22 9.22 5.93 -36.98
CA LYS A 22 9.05 6.06 -35.54
C LYS A 22 10.00 7.11 -34.97
N THR A 23 9.56 7.84 -33.95
CA THR A 23 10.34 8.94 -33.36
C THR A 23 10.51 8.76 -31.87
N VAL A 24 11.75 8.98 -31.40
CA VAL A 24 12.07 9.08 -29.97
C VAL A 24 12.77 10.41 -29.69
N GLN A 25 12.72 10.84 -28.43
CA GLN A 25 13.35 12.04 -27.91
C GLN A 25 14.45 11.61 -26.93
N ILE A 26 15.70 11.87 -27.28
CA ILE A 26 16.87 11.59 -26.45
C ILE A 26 17.10 12.82 -25.56
N GLU A 27 16.87 12.65 -24.26
CA GLU A 27 17.13 13.64 -23.21
C GLU A 27 18.39 13.24 -22.44
N ILE A 28 19.28 14.21 -22.23
CA ILE A 28 20.55 14.00 -21.52
C ILE A 28 20.74 15.17 -20.56
N TYR A 29 21.00 14.90 -19.29
CA TYR A 29 21.12 15.95 -18.27
C TYR A 29 22.12 15.59 -17.16
N GLU A 30 22.73 16.61 -16.56
CA GLU A 30 23.71 16.43 -15.47
C GLU A 30 23.01 16.00 -14.17
N ASP A 31 23.60 15.02 -13.46
CA ASP A 31 23.09 14.47 -12.19
C ASP A 31 23.34 15.37 -10.96
N GLY A 32 24.14 16.43 -11.11
CA GLY A 32 24.55 17.35 -10.06
C GLY A 32 25.76 16.90 -9.24
N GLU A 33 26.30 15.71 -9.49
CA GLU A 33 27.50 15.13 -8.87
C GLU A 33 28.66 14.94 -9.88
N GLY A 34 28.44 15.31 -11.14
CA GLY A 34 29.43 15.33 -12.22
C GLY A 34 29.29 14.18 -13.23
N GLY A 35 28.21 13.41 -13.15
CA GLY A 35 27.79 12.42 -14.14
C GLY A 35 26.62 12.91 -15.00
N TRP A 36 26.30 12.13 -16.04
CA TRP A 36 25.25 12.43 -17.01
C TRP A 36 24.22 11.31 -17.07
N LEU A 37 22.95 11.66 -16.97
CA LEU A 37 21.84 10.71 -17.09
C LEU A 37 21.31 10.72 -18.51
N LEU A 38 20.90 9.54 -18.97
CA LEU A 38 20.29 9.32 -20.28
C LEU A 38 18.84 8.88 -20.09
N GLU A 39 17.95 9.57 -20.77
CA GLU A 39 16.54 9.26 -20.84
C GLU A 39 16.09 9.28 -22.31
N VAL A 40 15.44 8.24 -22.78
CA VAL A 40 14.85 8.20 -24.12
C VAL A 40 13.34 8.11 -23.99
N VAL A 41 12.64 9.14 -24.49
CA VAL A 41 11.18 9.24 -24.44
C VAL A 41 10.60 8.91 -25.80
N ASP A 42 9.65 7.98 -25.88
CA ASP A 42 9.02 7.60 -27.13
C ASP A 42 7.91 8.57 -27.59
N GLU A 43 7.31 8.30 -28.75
CA GLU A 43 6.21 9.10 -29.31
C GLU A 43 4.90 9.03 -28.50
N HIS A 44 4.80 8.09 -27.54
CA HIS A 44 3.66 7.92 -26.64
C HIS A 44 3.91 8.55 -25.26
N GLY A 45 5.12 9.04 -24.99
CA GLY A 45 5.53 9.61 -23.71
C GLY A 45 6.03 8.59 -22.69
N ASN A 46 6.31 7.35 -23.10
CA ASN A 46 6.99 6.37 -22.26
C ASN A 46 8.49 6.66 -22.24
N SER A 47 9.18 6.31 -21.15
CA SER A 47 10.57 6.68 -20.92
C SER A 47 11.42 5.45 -20.60
N THR A 48 12.53 5.30 -21.31
CA THR A 48 13.62 4.36 -20.98
C THR A 48 14.75 5.16 -20.33
N ILE A 49 15.08 4.84 -19.07
CA ILE A 49 16.12 5.51 -18.29
C ILE A 49 17.23 4.51 -17.99
N TRP A 50 18.48 4.93 -18.19
CA TRP A 50 19.64 4.12 -17.83
C TRP A 50 19.99 4.37 -16.35
N ASP A 51 20.15 3.28 -15.59
CA ASP A 51 20.33 3.33 -14.13
C ASP A 51 21.68 3.94 -13.69
N ASP A 52 22.73 3.74 -14.49
CA ASP A 52 24.09 4.21 -14.19
C ASP A 52 24.41 5.53 -14.92
N PRO A 53 24.96 6.54 -14.23
CA PRO A 53 25.36 7.80 -14.86
C PRO A 53 26.60 7.61 -15.75
N PHE A 54 26.59 8.28 -16.90
CA PHE A 54 27.67 8.32 -17.87
C PHE A 54 28.72 9.36 -17.49
N GLN A 55 29.97 9.12 -17.92
CA GLN A 55 31.09 10.01 -17.66
C GLN A 55 30.99 11.33 -18.45
N SER A 56 30.31 11.32 -19.60
CA SER A 56 30.05 12.50 -20.43
C SER A 56 28.69 12.41 -21.14
N ASP A 57 28.17 13.55 -21.58
CA ASP A 57 26.96 13.61 -22.40
C ASP A 57 27.15 12.96 -23.77
N SER A 58 28.37 12.93 -24.30
CA SER A 58 28.71 12.19 -25.51
C SER A 58 28.60 10.68 -25.31
N ASP A 59 29.06 10.15 -24.17
CA ASP A 59 28.95 8.72 -23.87
C ASP A 59 27.48 8.28 -23.72
N ALA A 60 26.67 9.13 -23.08
CA ALA A 60 25.22 8.94 -23.01
C ALA A 60 24.58 8.90 -24.41
N LEU A 61 24.92 9.85 -25.29
CA LEU A 61 24.38 9.85 -26.65
C LEU A 61 24.84 8.62 -27.45
N ASP A 62 26.11 8.23 -27.33
CA ASP A 62 26.67 7.07 -28.03
C ASP A 62 25.96 5.78 -27.61
N GLU A 63 25.61 5.63 -26.32
CA GLU A 63 24.85 4.47 -25.83
C GLU A 63 23.42 4.43 -26.39
N ALA A 64 22.73 5.57 -26.46
CA ALA A 64 21.40 5.66 -27.07
C ALA A 64 21.45 5.27 -28.56
N LEU A 65 22.42 5.79 -29.30
CA LEU A 65 22.60 5.49 -30.73
C LEU A 65 22.98 4.03 -30.97
N LYS A 66 23.84 3.47 -30.11
CA LYS A 66 24.27 2.08 -30.17
C LYS A 66 23.10 1.13 -29.90
N THR A 67 22.28 1.42 -28.88
CA THR A 67 21.06 0.63 -28.59
C THR A 67 20.13 0.60 -29.80
N ILE A 68 19.92 1.75 -30.45
CA ILE A 68 19.10 1.84 -31.67
C ILE A 68 19.71 1.10 -32.86
N GLU A 69 21.04 1.04 -32.95
CA GLU A 69 21.75 0.30 -34.01
C GLU A 69 21.72 -1.22 -33.79
N GLU A 70 21.88 -1.68 -32.55
CA GLU A 70 21.99 -3.10 -32.20
C GLU A 70 20.63 -3.76 -32.00
N GLU A 71 19.68 -3.06 -31.39
CA GLU A 71 18.38 -3.61 -30.95
C GLU A 71 17.18 -3.07 -31.75
N GLY A 72 17.39 -1.99 -32.52
CA GLY A 72 16.35 -1.33 -33.29
C GLY A 72 15.64 -0.22 -32.51
N ILE A 73 15.09 0.78 -33.19
CA ILE A 73 14.40 1.91 -32.52
C ILE A 73 13.13 1.45 -31.81
N GLU A 74 12.54 0.34 -32.26
CA GLU A 74 11.39 -0.31 -31.63
C GLU A 74 11.65 -0.86 -30.23
N SER A 75 12.90 -1.11 -29.83
CA SER A 75 13.20 -1.55 -28.45
C SER A 75 13.00 -0.43 -27.43
N LEU A 76 12.98 0.83 -27.89
CA LEU A 76 12.81 2.03 -27.08
C LEU A 76 11.41 2.66 -27.24
N ILE A 77 10.47 1.94 -27.84
CA ILE A 77 9.11 2.43 -28.08
C ILE A 77 8.12 1.43 -27.50
N ASP A 78 7.45 1.85 -26.45
CA ASP A 78 6.42 1.08 -25.78
C ASP A 78 5.04 1.37 -26.38
N VAL A 79 4.09 0.47 -26.10
CA VAL A 79 2.69 0.65 -26.51
C VAL A 79 2.10 1.90 -25.84
N PRO A 80 1.12 2.60 -26.48
CA PRO A 80 0.42 3.70 -25.85
C PRO A 80 -0.14 3.29 -24.50
N ALA A 81 0.02 4.13 -23.48
CA ALA A 81 -0.40 3.88 -22.09
C ALA A 81 -1.87 3.45 -21.90
N ASP A 82 -2.70 3.53 -22.96
CA ASP A 82 -4.12 3.16 -22.97
C ASP A 82 -4.43 1.83 -23.69
N SER A 83 -3.42 1.10 -24.19
CA SER A 83 -3.61 -0.14 -24.92
C SER A 83 -2.67 -1.28 -24.49
N THR A 84 -3.26 -2.21 -23.73
CA THR A 84 -2.92 -3.64 -23.56
C THR A 84 -1.89 -4.08 -22.51
N LEU A 85 -2.46 -4.66 -21.45
CA LEU A 85 -2.03 -5.82 -20.66
C LEU A 85 -1.03 -6.79 -21.34
N SER A 86 0.13 -6.99 -20.71
CA SER A 86 0.96 -8.21 -20.68
C SER A 86 1.92 -8.17 -19.45
N PRO A 87 2.53 -9.28 -19.01
CA PRO A 87 2.42 -9.76 -17.63
C PRO A 87 3.31 -9.05 -16.58
N GLN A 88 2.62 -8.54 -15.55
CA GLN A 88 2.99 -8.39 -14.14
C GLN A 88 4.20 -7.51 -13.79
N GLU A 89 4.10 -6.21 -14.07
CA GLU A 89 4.07 -5.28 -12.93
C GLU A 89 2.60 -4.86 -12.72
N PRO A 90 2.05 -4.96 -11.51
CA PRO A 90 0.67 -4.57 -11.29
C PRO A 90 0.51 -3.10 -11.65
N ASN A 91 -0.33 -2.80 -12.65
CA ASN A 91 -0.76 -1.45 -12.95
C ASN A 91 -1.15 -0.79 -11.61
N SER A 92 -0.56 0.35 -11.26
CA SER A 92 -0.76 0.99 -9.95
C SER A 92 -2.24 1.29 -9.67
N LEU A 93 -3.03 1.51 -10.73
CA LEU A 93 -4.48 1.62 -10.69
C LEU A 93 -5.18 0.28 -10.42
N GLN A 94 -4.64 -0.83 -10.92
CA GLN A 94 -5.16 -2.19 -10.69
C GLN A 94 -4.80 -2.73 -9.29
N MET A 95 -3.68 -2.29 -8.69
CA MET A 95 -3.35 -2.59 -7.28
C MET A 95 -4.30 -1.93 -6.28
N MET A 96 -4.87 -0.78 -6.66
CA MET A 96 -5.82 -0.03 -5.85
C MET A 96 -7.28 -0.38 -6.15
N ALA A 97 -7.52 -1.06 -7.27
CA ALA A 97 -8.85 -1.55 -7.62
C ALA A 97 -9.26 -2.69 -6.68
N PRO A 98 -10.51 -2.68 -6.16
CA PRO A 98 -11.08 -3.84 -5.47
C PRO A 98 -10.94 -5.11 -6.29
N LEU A 99 -10.92 -6.27 -5.62
CA LEU A 99 -10.99 -7.55 -6.30
C LEU A 99 -12.33 -7.65 -7.04
N SER A 100 -12.30 -8.21 -8.24
CA SER A 100 -13.53 -8.61 -8.93
C SER A 100 -14.11 -9.88 -8.31
N ASP A 101 -15.39 -10.18 -8.57
CA ASP A 101 -16.05 -11.41 -8.10
C ASP A 101 -15.26 -12.68 -8.47
N GLU A 102 -14.73 -12.75 -9.69
CA GLU A 102 -13.90 -13.90 -10.14
C GLU A 102 -12.59 -14.04 -9.34
N GLU A 103 -12.01 -12.91 -8.92
CA GLU A 103 -10.79 -12.89 -8.12
C GLU A 103 -11.05 -13.21 -6.65
N MET A 104 -12.22 -12.81 -6.13
CA MET A 104 -12.70 -13.22 -4.81
C MET A 104 -12.96 -14.73 -4.78
N ASP A 105 -13.65 -15.26 -5.78
CA ASP A 105 -13.89 -16.71 -5.94
C ASP A 105 -12.59 -17.52 -6.10
N GLU A 106 -11.59 -16.94 -6.76
CA GLU A 106 -10.26 -17.55 -6.89
C GLU A 106 -9.57 -17.64 -5.52
N LEU A 107 -9.58 -16.54 -4.76
CA LEU A 107 -8.99 -16.49 -3.43
C LEU A 107 -9.70 -17.45 -2.48
N ASP A 108 -11.03 -17.41 -2.43
CA ASP A 108 -11.86 -18.27 -1.57
C ASP A 108 -11.57 -19.76 -1.82
N ARG A 109 -11.58 -20.16 -3.10
CA ARG A 109 -11.30 -21.56 -3.48
C ARG A 109 -9.90 -22.00 -3.07
N PHE A 110 -8.93 -21.10 -3.07
CA PHE A 110 -7.58 -21.42 -2.61
C PHE A 110 -7.52 -21.56 -1.09
N LEU A 111 -8.14 -20.64 -0.34
CA LEU A 111 -8.20 -20.67 1.12
C LEU A 111 -8.84 -21.97 1.64
N LEU A 112 -9.82 -22.51 0.91
CA LEU A 112 -10.54 -23.76 1.22
C LEU A 112 -9.92 -25.02 0.57
N SER A 113 -8.76 -24.91 -0.07
CA SER A 113 -8.17 -26.04 -0.80
C SER A 113 -7.34 -26.96 0.09
N ASP A 114 -7.03 -28.17 -0.39
CA ASP A 114 -6.11 -29.09 0.30
C ASP A 114 -4.65 -28.58 0.37
N ALA A 115 -4.34 -27.42 -0.24
CA ALA A 115 -3.03 -26.78 -0.15
C ALA A 115 -2.86 -25.98 1.16
N THR A 116 -3.94 -25.61 1.83
CA THR A 116 -3.96 -24.88 3.11
C THR A 116 -4.29 -25.84 4.26
N SER A 117 -4.02 -25.41 5.50
CA SER A 117 -4.36 -26.19 6.70
C SER A 117 -5.77 -25.86 7.20
N ASP A 118 -6.31 -26.69 8.10
CA ASP A 118 -7.59 -26.41 8.78
C ASP A 118 -7.57 -25.13 9.63
N GLU A 119 -6.39 -24.58 9.91
CA GLU A 119 -6.19 -23.33 10.67
C GLU A 119 -6.21 -22.08 9.77
N THR A 120 -6.24 -22.25 8.45
CA THR A 120 -6.26 -21.15 7.49
C THR A 120 -7.57 -20.39 7.57
N MET A 121 -7.49 -19.06 7.56
CA MET A 121 -8.66 -18.19 7.55
C MET A 121 -9.50 -18.41 6.28
N MET A 122 -10.80 -18.60 6.47
CA MET A 122 -11.79 -18.49 5.38
C MET A 122 -11.89 -17.03 4.91
N LEU A 123 -12.49 -16.80 3.74
CA LEU A 123 -12.52 -15.48 3.11
C LEU A 123 -13.16 -14.39 3.99
N ASP A 124 -14.28 -14.70 4.63
CA ASP A 124 -14.99 -13.81 5.56
C ASP A 124 -14.15 -13.48 6.81
N CYS A 125 -13.50 -14.48 7.40
CA CYS A 125 -12.56 -14.31 8.50
C CYS A 125 -11.34 -13.45 8.08
N LEU A 126 -10.80 -13.68 6.89
CA LEU A 126 -9.72 -12.88 6.32
C LEU A 126 -10.15 -11.42 6.14
N ASP A 127 -11.33 -11.14 5.59
CA ASP A 127 -11.84 -9.77 5.42
C ASP A 127 -11.94 -9.04 6.78
N GLY A 128 -12.49 -9.71 7.80
CA GLY A 128 -12.58 -9.16 9.15
C GLY A 128 -11.21 -8.88 9.77
N TYR A 129 -10.27 -9.82 9.63
CA TYR A 129 -8.90 -9.70 10.12
C TYR A 129 -8.16 -8.51 9.47
N LEU A 130 -8.24 -8.39 8.14
CA LEU A 130 -7.64 -7.27 7.41
C LEU A 130 -8.34 -5.95 7.77
N THR A 131 -9.66 -5.96 7.96
CA THR A 131 -10.41 -4.78 8.38
C THR A 131 -9.98 -4.29 9.76
N ALA A 132 -9.69 -5.17 10.73
CA ALA A 132 -9.12 -4.77 12.01
C ALA A 132 -7.73 -4.13 11.87
N ILE A 133 -6.88 -4.66 10.97
CA ILE A 133 -5.55 -4.10 10.69
C ILE A 133 -5.67 -2.70 10.09
N VAL A 134 -6.57 -2.50 9.12
CA VAL A 134 -6.76 -1.21 8.43
C VAL A 134 -7.46 -0.18 9.32
N SER A 135 -8.49 -0.59 10.04
CA SER A 135 -9.28 0.31 10.87
C SER A 135 -8.61 0.66 12.20
N GLY A 136 -7.65 -0.16 12.63
CA GLY A 136 -6.93 -0.07 13.89
C GLY A 136 -5.83 1.00 13.99
N PRO A 137 -5.03 0.96 15.07
CA PRO A 137 -4.14 2.05 15.46
C PRO A 137 -2.93 2.26 14.54
N VAL A 138 -2.34 1.17 14.02
CA VAL A 138 -1.10 1.19 13.22
C VAL A 138 -1.22 0.19 12.08
N MET A 139 -0.73 0.58 10.91
CA MET A 139 -0.55 -0.33 9.77
C MET A 139 0.69 -1.19 10.01
N LEU A 140 0.47 -2.49 10.17
CA LEU A 140 1.55 -3.48 10.37
C LEU A 140 2.23 -3.83 9.05
N LYS A 141 3.50 -4.24 9.12
CA LYS A 141 4.21 -4.76 7.95
C LYS A 141 3.63 -6.12 7.56
N PRO A 142 3.59 -6.49 6.26
CA PRO A 142 3.17 -7.82 5.81
C PRO A 142 3.75 -8.98 6.61
N SER A 143 5.05 -8.94 6.93
CA SER A 143 5.73 -9.99 7.71
C SER A 143 5.19 -10.17 9.13
N GLU A 144 4.45 -9.20 9.66
CA GLU A 144 3.90 -9.23 11.03
C GLU A 144 2.47 -9.80 11.07
N TRP A 145 1.71 -9.75 9.96
CA TRP A 145 0.31 -10.14 9.94
C TRP A 145 -0.03 -11.23 8.91
N LEU A 146 0.70 -11.32 7.81
CA LEU A 146 0.43 -12.28 6.73
C LEU A 146 0.57 -13.74 7.16
N PRO A 147 1.57 -14.14 7.99
CA PRO A 147 1.68 -15.52 8.44
C PRO A 147 0.42 -16.03 9.18
N SER A 148 -0.23 -15.16 9.96
CA SER A 148 -1.42 -15.51 10.73
C SER A 148 -2.64 -15.84 9.87
N VAL A 149 -2.65 -15.46 8.59
CA VAL A 149 -3.72 -15.86 7.65
C VAL A 149 -3.75 -17.38 7.48
N TRP A 150 -2.57 -18.02 7.53
CA TRP A 150 -2.41 -19.44 7.28
C TRP A 150 -2.55 -20.29 8.55
N GLY A 151 -2.15 -19.72 9.70
CA GLY A 151 -2.30 -20.35 11.00
C GLY A 151 -1.25 -19.91 12.01
N PRO A 152 -1.26 -20.50 13.21
CA PRO A 152 -0.43 -20.08 14.34
C PRO A 152 1.07 -20.42 14.19
N THR A 153 1.43 -21.32 13.28
CA THR A 153 2.81 -21.81 13.12
C THR A 153 3.24 -21.90 11.67
N THR A 154 4.55 -21.98 11.43
CA THR A 154 5.10 -22.19 10.07
C THR A 154 4.75 -23.54 9.44
N ARG A 155 4.13 -24.46 10.19
CA ARG A 155 3.61 -25.72 9.64
C ARG A 155 2.28 -25.53 8.92
N ASP A 156 1.60 -24.42 9.20
CA ASP A 156 0.31 -24.08 8.65
C ASP A 156 0.46 -23.30 7.34
N GLU A 157 1.69 -22.94 6.95
CA GLU A 157 1.99 -22.31 5.67
C GLU A 157 1.48 -23.16 4.50
N PRO A 158 0.83 -22.54 3.50
CA PRO A 158 0.26 -23.24 2.37
C PRO A 158 1.33 -23.93 1.51
N ALA A 159 1.02 -25.14 1.08
CA ALA A 159 1.81 -25.90 0.13
C ALA A 159 1.54 -25.42 -1.30
N PHE A 160 2.07 -24.26 -1.67
CA PHE A 160 1.95 -23.74 -3.03
C PHE A 160 2.59 -24.68 -4.07
N ASP A 161 1.86 -24.93 -5.16
CA ASP A 161 2.34 -25.73 -6.29
C ASP A 161 3.53 -25.07 -6.99
N THR A 162 3.48 -23.73 -7.09
CA THR A 162 4.49 -22.92 -7.78
C THR A 162 4.67 -21.57 -7.10
N PHE A 163 5.83 -20.94 -7.34
CA PHE A 163 6.08 -19.57 -6.92
C PHE A 163 5.06 -18.58 -7.50
N ALA A 164 4.65 -18.77 -8.76
CA ALA A 164 3.64 -17.91 -9.40
C ALA A 164 2.26 -18.00 -8.72
N GLN A 165 1.88 -19.18 -8.22
CA GLN A 165 0.67 -19.34 -7.42
C GLN A 165 0.81 -18.60 -6.07
N ALA A 166 1.96 -18.72 -5.42
CA ALA A 166 2.23 -18.00 -4.17
C ALA A 166 2.15 -16.48 -4.36
N GLU A 167 2.75 -15.94 -5.43
CA GLU A 167 2.66 -14.52 -5.78
C GLU A 167 1.24 -14.09 -6.11
N ARG A 168 0.49 -14.90 -6.88
CA ARG A 168 -0.90 -14.60 -7.23
C ARG A 168 -1.79 -14.50 -6.00
N ILE A 169 -1.78 -15.52 -5.14
CA ILE A 169 -2.62 -15.55 -3.93
C ILE A 169 -2.23 -14.44 -2.96
N THR A 170 -0.94 -14.25 -2.71
CA THR A 170 -0.47 -13.15 -1.86
C THR A 170 -0.87 -11.78 -2.43
N GLY A 171 -0.79 -11.63 -3.76
CA GLY A 171 -1.22 -10.43 -4.47
C GLY A 171 -2.72 -10.17 -4.33
N LEU A 172 -3.56 -11.20 -4.35
CA LEU A 172 -5.01 -11.09 -4.11
C LEU A 172 -5.28 -10.62 -2.68
N ILE A 173 -4.65 -11.21 -1.67
CA ILE A 173 -4.78 -10.79 -0.26
C ILE A 173 -4.38 -9.31 -0.09
N MET A 174 -3.26 -8.89 -0.69
CA MET A 174 -2.80 -7.50 -0.62
C MET A 174 -3.74 -6.53 -1.35
N ARG A 175 -4.30 -6.92 -2.49
CA ARG A 175 -5.30 -6.11 -3.20
C ARG A 175 -6.61 -6.00 -2.44
N HIS A 176 -7.03 -7.07 -1.77
CA HIS A 176 -8.21 -7.05 -0.91
C HIS A 176 -8.02 -6.08 0.27
N LEU A 177 -6.87 -6.14 0.95
CA LEU A 177 -6.46 -5.17 1.96
C LEU A 177 -6.48 -3.73 1.42
N ASN A 178 -5.94 -3.49 0.22
CA ASN A 178 -5.97 -2.17 -0.42
C ASN A 178 -7.39 -1.69 -0.74
N GLY A 179 -8.28 -2.61 -1.13
CA GLY A 179 -9.71 -2.33 -1.32
C GLY A 179 -10.38 -1.84 -0.05
N ILE A 180 -10.11 -2.50 1.08
CA ILE A 180 -10.61 -2.10 2.41
C ILE A 180 -10.05 -0.71 2.79
N ILE A 181 -8.75 -0.47 2.59
CA ILE A 181 -8.12 0.84 2.80
C ILE A 181 -8.83 1.92 1.99
N TRP A 182 -9.05 1.67 0.70
CA TRP A 182 -9.68 2.63 -0.20
C TRP A 182 -11.13 2.91 0.23
N SER A 183 -11.92 1.86 0.51
CA SER A 183 -13.31 1.98 0.94
C SER A 183 -13.44 2.85 2.19
N LEU A 184 -12.70 2.52 3.25
CA LEU A 184 -12.71 3.29 4.51
C LEU A 184 -12.14 4.71 4.36
N GLN A 185 -11.26 4.96 3.39
CA GLN A 185 -10.77 6.32 3.12
C GLN A 185 -11.79 7.18 2.38
N GLN A 186 -12.54 6.60 1.45
CA GLN A 186 -13.53 7.34 0.68
C GLN A 186 -14.78 7.64 1.50
N ASP A 187 -15.41 6.60 2.07
CA ASP A 187 -16.64 6.71 2.82
C ASP A 187 -16.78 5.55 3.83
N PRO A 188 -16.34 5.75 5.08
CA PRO A 188 -16.46 4.72 6.12
C PRO A 188 -17.89 4.21 6.32
N GLU A 189 -18.92 5.03 6.07
CA GLU A 189 -20.33 4.64 6.21
C GLU A 189 -20.81 3.70 5.12
N ALA A 190 -20.15 3.72 3.96
CA ALA A 190 -20.45 2.85 2.83
C ALA A 190 -19.61 1.56 2.85
N PHE A 191 -18.88 1.30 3.93
CA PHE A 191 -18.12 0.07 4.09
C PHE A 191 -19.05 -1.14 4.16
N GLU A 192 -18.81 -2.13 3.30
CA GLU A 192 -19.57 -3.37 3.22
C GLU A 192 -18.64 -4.54 3.58
N PRO A 193 -18.84 -5.17 4.75
CA PRO A 193 -18.11 -6.38 5.15
C PRO A 193 -18.46 -7.57 4.25
N VAL A 194 -17.49 -8.47 4.03
CA VAL A 194 -17.75 -9.78 3.40
C VAL A 194 -18.27 -10.74 4.47
N PHE A 195 -19.59 -10.91 4.52
CA PHE A 195 -20.25 -11.88 5.40
C PHE A 195 -20.68 -13.13 4.64
N ASP A 196 -20.66 -14.25 5.35
CA ASP A 196 -21.27 -15.47 4.89
C ASP A 196 -22.79 -15.36 4.94
N THR A 197 -23.43 -16.17 4.11
CA THR A 197 -24.89 -16.23 4.02
C THR A 197 -25.36 -17.65 4.26
N VAL A 198 -26.26 -17.83 5.24
CA VAL A 198 -26.69 -19.15 5.72
C VAL A 198 -28.21 -19.31 5.57
N ILE A 199 -28.63 -20.42 4.97
CA ILE A 199 -30.04 -20.83 4.88
C ILE A 199 -30.23 -22.08 5.74
N TYR A 200 -31.21 -22.05 6.64
CA TYR A 200 -31.48 -23.17 7.54
C TYR A 200 -32.51 -24.14 6.92
N PRO A 201 -32.41 -25.46 7.15
CA PRO A 201 -33.34 -26.43 6.56
C PRO A 201 -34.82 -26.16 6.87
N ASP A 202 -35.11 -25.59 8.04
CA ASP A 202 -36.47 -25.32 8.53
C ASP A 202 -36.91 -23.85 8.33
N ASP A 203 -36.05 -22.99 7.79
CA ASP A 203 -36.36 -21.57 7.53
C ASP A 203 -35.76 -21.13 6.17
N PRO A 204 -36.60 -20.77 5.18
CA PRO A 204 -36.12 -20.33 3.88
C PRO A 204 -35.50 -18.92 3.90
N HIS A 205 -35.51 -18.21 5.03
CA HIS A 205 -34.83 -16.92 5.16
C HIS A 205 -33.32 -17.10 5.01
N GLU A 206 -32.74 -16.18 4.25
CA GLU A 206 -31.33 -16.11 3.95
C GLU A 206 -30.69 -15.15 4.95
N TYR A 207 -29.99 -15.70 5.95
CA TYR A 207 -29.39 -14.92 7.03
C TYR A 207 -27.98 -14.48 6.65
N SER A 208 -27.69 -13.19 6.81
CA SER A 208 -26.30 -12.72 6.81
C SER A 208 -25.65 -13.03 8.17
N ASP A 209 -24.57 -13.81 8.17
CA ASP A 209 -23.89 -14.25 9.39
C ASP A 209 -22.45 -13.70 9.41
N GLY A 210 -22.22 -12.72 10.30
CA GLY A 210 -20.93 -12.08 10.49
C GLY A 210 -20.06 -12.72 11.57
N GLU A 211 -20.38 -13.92 12.05
CA GLU A 211 -19.63 -14.61 13.13
C GLU A 211 -18.14 -14.78 12.80
N MET A 212 -17.82 -15.43 11.69
CA MET A 212 -16.44 -15.68 11.27
C MET A 212 -15.70 -14.39 10.91
N TRP A 213 -16.39 -13.43 10.28
CA TRP A 213 -15.85 -12.09 10.05
C TRP A 213 -15.47 -11.41 11.36
N ALA A 214 -16.36 -11.43 12.35
CA ALA A 214 -16.12 -10.82 13.65
C ALA A 214 -14.98 -11.52 14.39
N TYR A 215 -14.87 -12.84 14.27
CA TYR A 215 -13.75 -13.61 14.80
C TYR A 215 -12.42 -13.18 14.18
N GLY A 216 -12.38 -13.01 12.86
CA GLY A 216 -11.22 -12.44 12.16
C GLY A 216 -10.86 -11.05 12.68
N TYR A 217 -11.85 -10.18 12.87
CA TYR A 217 -11.63 -8.84 13.42
C TYR A 217 -11.04 -8.86 14.84
N MET A 218 -11.57 -9.71 15.72
CA MET A 218 -11.04 -9.90 17.06
C MET A 218 -9.61 -10.45 17.04
N THR A 219 -9.31 -11.39 16.13
CA THR A 219 -7.94 -11.89 15.90
C THR A 219 -6.99 -10.75 15.47
N GLY A 220 -7.44 -9.83 14.62
CA GLY A 220 -6.66 -8.66 14.22
C GLY A 220 -6.45 -7.63 15.34
N ILE A 221 -7.39 -7.51 16.26
CA ILE A 221 -7.19 -6.76 17.51
C ILE A 221 -6.08 -7.40 18.34
N GLU A 222 -6.15 -8.72 18.56
CA GLU A 222 -5.20 -9.45 19.40
C GLU A 222 -3.76 -9.34 18.91
N LEU A 223 -3.54 -9.35 17.60
CA LEU A 223 -2.23 -9.20 16.98
C LEU A 223 -1.46 -7.96 17.48
N GLN A 224 -2.18 -6.88 17.78
CA GLN A 224 -1.59 -5.65 18.30
C GLN A 224 -2.34 -5.11 19.53
N ARG A 225 -2.84 -6.00 20.41
CA ARG A 225 -3.71 -5.66 21.55
C ARG A 225 -3.22 -4.47 22.38
N ASN A 226 -1.91 -4.41 22.63
CA ASN A 226 -1.29 -3.32 23.41
C ASN A 226 -1.47 -1.94 22.76
N ASN A 227 -1.56 -1.86 21.43
CA ASN A 227 -1.80 -0.61 20.71
C ASN A 227 -3.26 -0.17 20.79
N TRP A 228 -4.19 -1.06 21.14
CA TRP A 228 -5.62 -0.78 21.24
C TRP A 228 -6.06 -0.15 22.57
N ASN A 229 -5.16 -0.06 23.57
CA ASN A 229 -5.49 0.44 24.91
C ASN A 229 -6.21 1.79 24.92
N ALA A 230 -5.80 2.74 24.06
CA ALA A 230 -6.45 4.05 23.99
C ALA A 230 -7.91 3.97 23.52
N PHE A 231 -8.24 2.99 22.66
CA PHE A 231 -9.62 2.71 22.28
C PHE A 231 -10.38 2.07 23.44
N PHE A 232 -9.80 1.08 24.12
CA PHE A 232 -10.49 0.44 25.26
C PHE A 232 -10.77 1.39 26.44
N ASP A 233 -9.96 2.45 26.61
CA ASP A 233 -10.18 3.49 27.61
C ASP A 233 -11.27 4.51 27.21
N GLU A 234 -11.66 4.56 25.93
CA GLU A 234 -12.68 5.50 25.44
C GLU A 234 -14.08 5.07 25.90
N PRO A 235 -14.87 5.94 26.56
CA PRO A 235 -16.14 5.55 27.22
C PRO A 235 -17.17 4.83 26.34
N ASN A 236 -17.20 5.12 25.03
CA ASN A 236 -18.17 4.52 24.11
C ASN A 236 -17.62 3.28 23.37
N SER A 237 -16.35 2.94 23.55
CA SER A 237 -15.70 1.86 22.81
C SER A 237 -16.36 0.50 23.03
N SER A 238 -16.79 0.20 24.26
CA SER A 238 -17.47 -1.05 24.60
C SER A 238 -18.81 -1.22 23.90
N VAL A 239 -19.56 -0.13 23.71
CA VAL A 239 -20.84 -0.15 22.97
C VAL A 239 -20.58 -0.36 21.49
N VAL A 240 -19.58 0.32 20.95
CA VAL A 240 -19.22 0.26 19.52
C VAL A 240 -18.65 -1.11 19.16
N LEU A 241 -17.76 -1.68 19.98
CA LEU A 241 -17.15 -2.98 19.71
C LEU A 241 -18.13 -4.15 19.95
N ARG A 242 -19.22 -3.92 20.68
CA ARG A 242 -20.14 -4.96 21.15
C ARG A 242 -20.60 -5.97 20.09
N PRO A 243 -21.11 -5.60 18.90
CA PRO A 243 -21.54 -6.60 17.92
C PRO A 243 -20.38 -7.49 17.46
N ILE A 244 -19.19 -6.91 17.26
CA ILE A 244 -17.99 -7.64 16.86
C ILE A 244 -17.51 -8.55 18.01
N TYR A 245 -17.50 -8.05 19.25
CA TYR A 245 -17.12 -8.84 20.42
C TYR A 245 -18.07 -10.03 20.65
N LEU A 246 -19.38 -9.81 20.61
CA LEU A 246 -20.35 -10.88 20.87
C LEU A 246 -20.33 -11.98 19.83
N LEU A 247 -20.05 -11.64 18.57
CA LEU A 247 -19.97 -12.59 17.47
C LEU A 247 -18.60 -13.27 17.37
N GLY A 248 -17.52 -12.54 17.67
CA GLY A 248 -16.16 -12.98 17.33
C GLY A 248 -15.23 -13.32 18.49
N ALA A 249 -15.62 -13.07 19.75
CA ALA A 249 -14.77 -13.41 20.88
C ALA A 249 -14.77 -14.93 21.13
N GLU A 250 -13.60 -15.48 21.44
CA GLU A 250 -13.44 -16.91 21.78
C GLU A 250 -14.24 -17.31 23.01
N GLU A 251 -14.36 -16.40 23.99
CA GLU A 251 -15.16 -16.58 25.19
C GLU A 251 -15.96 -15.29 25.48
N VAL A 252 -17.24 -15.45 25.77
CA VAL A 252 -18.13 -14.38 26.27
C VAL A 252 -18.79 -14.82 27.58
N ALA A 253 -19.37 -13.89 28.34
CA ALA A 253 -20.06 -14.28 29.58
C ALA A 253 -21.30 -15.12 29.27
N PRO A 254 -21.73 -16.06 30.13
CA PRO A 254 -22.94 -16.87 29.90
C PRO A 254 -24.20 -16.03 29.68
N GLU A 255 -24.30 -14.85 30.29
CA GLU A 255 -25.42 -13.93 30.08
C GLU A 255 -25.36 -13.18 28.74
N GLU A 256 -24.21 -13.22 28.06
CA GLU A 256 -23.99 -12.66 26.74
C GLU A 256 -24.15 -13.71 25.63
N GLU A 257 -23.81 -14.99 25.89
CA GLU A 257 -24.02 -16.11 24.95
C GLU A 257 -25.48 -16.20 24.47
N VAL A 258 -26.44 -15.96 25.37
CA VAL A 258 -27.88 -15.97 25.05
C VAL A 258 -28.29 -14.93 23.99
N LEU A 259 -27.40 -13.99 23.67
CA LEU A 259 -27.63 -12.92 22.69
C LEU A 259 -27.21 -13.30 21.27
N THR A 260 -26.59 -14.47 21.05
CA THR A 260 -26.15 -14.95 19.74
C THR A 260 -26.70 -16.35 19.40
N GLU A 261 -27.59 -16.90 20.23
CA GLU A 261 -28.13 -18.27 20.10
C GLU A 261 -28.90 -18.51 18.80
N THR A 262 -29.59 -17.50 18.27
CA THR A 262 -30.44 -17.65 17.08
C THR A 262 -29.86 -16.95 15.86
N PRO A 263 -30.13 -17.46 14.64
CA PRO A 263 -29.68 -16.82 13.40
C PRO A 263 -30.14 -15.35 13.28
N ALA A 264 -31.39 -15.06 13.67
CA ALA A 264 -31.93 -13.70 13.64
C ALA A 264 -31.20 -12.73 14.60
N GLN A 265 -30.74 -13.22 15.75
CA GLN A 265 -29.93 -12.40 16.67
C GLN A 265 -28.56 -12.10 16.08
N ARG A 266 -27.90 -13.10 15.47
CA ARG A 266 -26.59 -12.90 14.84
C ARG A 266 -26.67 -11.99 13.62
N GLU A 267 -27.71 -12.11 12.80
CA GLU A 267 -27.97 -11.20 11.68
C GLU A 267 -28.17 -9.76 12.17
N GLU A 268 -28.96 -9.55 13.24
CA GLU A 268 -29.13 -8.21 13.83
C GLU A 268 -27.82 -7.61 14.35
N LEU A 269 -26.93 -8.42 14.93
CA LEU A 269 -25.59 -7.97 15.35
C LEU A 269 -24.70 -7.69 14.15
N SER A 270 -24.75 -8.54 13.12
CA SER A 270 -23.99 -8.41 11.87
C SER A 270 -24.33 -7.09 11.16
N ASN A 271 -25.62 -6.74 11.12
CA ASN A 271 -26.11 -5.47 10.56
C ASN A 271 -25.59 -4.23 11.30
N GLN A 272 -25.09 -4.36 12.53
CA GLN A 272 -24.50 -3.25 13.29
C GLN A 272 -22.99 -3.07 13.03
N ILE A 273 -22.31 -4.11 12.53
CA ILE A 273 -20.85 -4.11 12.32
C ILE A 273 -20.36 -2.95 11.43
N PRO A 274 -20.98 -2.61 10.28
CA PRO A 274 -20.49 -1.52 9.43
C PRO A 274 -20.36 -0.19 10.18
N ALA A 275 -21.37 0.15 11.00
CA ALA A 275 -21.35 1.35 11.83
C ALA A 275 -20.24 1.30 12.90
N SER A 276 -19.99 0.10 13.47
CA SER A 276 -18.88 -0.12 14.40
C SER A 276 -17.52 0.11 13.74
N VAL A 277 -17.29 -0.46 12.55
CA VAL A 277 -16.04 -0.28 11.78
C VAL A 277 -15.81 1.19 11.44
N ALA A 278 -16.84 1.88 10.93
CA ALA A 278 -16.77 3.30 10.59
C ALA A 278 -16.37 4.15 11.80
N TRP A 279 -16.92 3.85 12.97
CA TRP A 279 -16.60 4.55 14.21
C TRP A 279 -15.16 4.27 14.67
N ILE A 280 -14.75 3.00 14.70
CA ILE A 280 -13.39 2.58 15.10
C ILE A 280 -12.35 3.22 14.19
N TYR A 281 -12.58 3.18 12.87
CA TYR A 281 -11.71 3.78 11.88
C TYR A 281 -11.50 5.28 12.12
N ARG A 282 -12.57 6.01 12.44
CA ARG A 282 -12.53 7.45 12.76
C ARG A 282 -11.82 7.76 14.06
N PHE A 283 -12.07 6.95 15.09
CA PHE A 283 -11.40 7.09 16.37
C PHE A 283 -9.87 7.08 16.19
N TRP A 284 -9.36 6.15 15.38
CA TRP A 284 -7.92 6.01 15.13
C TRP A 284 -7.35 6.97 14.07
N GLN A 285 -8.19 7.57 13.21
CA GLN A 285 -7.75 8.50 12.17
C GLN A 285 -6.82 9.63 12.67
N PRO A 286 -7.12 10.39 13.74
CA PRO A 286 -6.22 11.41 14.25
C PRO A 286 -4.90 10.84 14.79
N TYR A 287 -4.92 9.65 15.39
CA TYR A 287 -3.71 8.98 15.89
C TYR A 287 -2.79 8.59 14.73
N ARG A 288 -3.33 7.96 13.69
CA ARG A 288 -2.60 7.58 12.48
C ARG A 288 -1.98 8.81 11.79
N ARG A 289 -2.73 9.90 11.66
CA ARG A 289 -2.21 11.18 11.14
C ARG A 289 -1.05 11.72 11.97
N ALA A 290 -1.17 11.73 13.29
CA ALA A 290 -0.10 12.20 14.17
C ALA A 290 1.17 11.32 14.11
N VAL A 291 1.04 10.02 13.89
CA VAL A 291 2.19 9.12 13.67
C VAL A 291 2.85 9.39 12.32
N ALA A 292 2.06 9.54 11.25
CA ALA A 292 2.57 9.86 9.91
C ALA A 292 3.32 11.20 9.90
N GLU A 293 2.73 12.25 10.50
CA GLU A 293 3.36 13.57 10.61
C GLU A 293 4.68 13.53 11.39
N ARG A 294 4.75 12.78 12.50
CA ARG A 294 6.00 12.59 13.27
C ARG A 294 7.05 11.83 12.47
N THR A 295 6.65 10.83 11.69
CA THR A 295 7.55 10.06 10.84
C THR A 295 8.15 10.94 9.74
N ILE A 296 7.31 11.75 9.06
CA ILE A 296 7.77 12.73 8.07
C ILE A 296 8.73 13.74 8.73
N ALA A 297 8.36 14.29 9.89
CA ALA A 297 9.19 15.27 10.59
C ALA A 297 10.55 14.72 11.07
N THR A 298 10.62 13.42 11.41
CA THR A 298 11.87 12.76 11.83
C THR A 298 12.73 12.26 10.67
N SER A 299 12.13 11.93 9.51
CA SER A 299 12.86 11.67 8.26
C SER A 299 13.59 12.92 7.73
N TYR A 300 13.12 14.12 8.09
CA TYR A 300 13.81 15.39 7.86
C TYR A 300 14.87 15.69 8.94
N GLN A 301 15.77 14.74 9.21
CA GLN A 301 17.00 15.06 9.92
C GLN A 301 17.97 15.74 8.96
N ARG A 302 18.28 17.02 9.21
CA ARG A 302 19.31 17.73 8.45
C ARG A 302 20.62 16.93 8.47
N GLU A 303 21.09 16.47 7.32
CA GLU A 303 22.37 15.76 7.17
C GLU A 303 23.57 16.60 7.64
N HIS A 304 23.40 17.92 7.69
CA HIS A 304 24.44 18.83 8.15
C HIS A 304 24.06 19.58 9.43
N PRO A 305 24.99 19.68 10.40
CA PRO A 305 24.82 20.55 11.57
C PRO A 305 24.44 21.95 11.12
N LYS A 306 23.53 22.60 11.87
CA LYS A 306 23.14 23.98 11.61
C LYS A 306 24.39 24.86 11.69
N VAL A 307 24.94 25.26 10.53
CA VAL A 307 26.12 26.13 10.45
C VAL A 307 25.79 27.43 11.17
N GLY A 308 26.44 27.67 12.30
CA GLY A 308 26.27 28.87 13.08
C GLY A 308 26.69 30.08 12.25
N ARG A 309 26.00 31.21 12.43
CA ARG A 309 26.26 32.45 11.68
C ARG A 309 27.72 32.92 11.74
N ASN A 310 28.48 32.50 12.76
CA ASN A 310 29.90 32.81 12.95
C ASN A 310 30.87 31.66 12.65
N ASP A 311 30.38 30.48 12.29
CA ASP A 311 31.19 29.28 12.03
C ASP A 311 31.88 29.38 10.66
N PRO A 312 32.97 28.62 10.42
CA PRO A 312 33.58 28.52 9.11
C PRO A 312 32.55 28.12 8.04
N CYS A 313 32.59 28.79 6.90
CA CYS A 313 31.64 28.58 5.81
C CYS A 313 31.92 27.25 5.10
N PRO A 314 30.91 26.40 4.85
CA PRO A 314 31.11 25.06 4.29
C PRO A 314 31.62 25.04 2.85
N CYS A 315 31.53 26.16 2.11
CA CYS A 315 32.07 26.29 0.74
C CYS A 315 33.62 26.31 0.65
N GLY A 316 34.34 26.03 1.75
CA GLY A 316 35.81 26.01 1.76
C GLY A 316 36.49 27.39 1.71
N SER A 317 35.74 28.49 1.72
CA SER A 317 36.31 29.85 1.57
C SER A 317 37.16 30.35 2.76
N GLY A 318 37.17 29.61 3.88
CA GLY A 318 37.83 30.02 5.13
C GLY A 318 37.19 31.21 5.86
N LYS A 319 36.08 31.77 5.34
CA LYS A 319 35.36 32.90 5.94
C LYS A 319 34.26 32.42 6.90
N LYS A 320 33.81 33.29 7.81
CA LYS A 320 32.60 33.02 8.63
C LYS A 320 31.36 32.99 7.74
N PHE A 321 30.40 32.09 8.00
CA PHE A 321 29.19 31.88 7.18
C PHE A 321 28.46 33.20 6.83
N LYS A 322 28.23 34.10 7.81
CA LYS A 322 27.58 35.41 7.58
C LYS A 322 28.32 36.39 6.67
N LYS A 323 29.59 36.13 6.37
CA LYS A 323 30.45 36.96 5.51
C LYS A 323 30.77 36.24 4.18
N CYS A 324 30.11 35.11 3.91
CA CYS A 324 30.27 34.33 2.69
C CYS A 324 28.88 33.90 2.19
N CYS A 325 28.56 32.61 2.14
CA CYS A 325 27.27 32.10 1.63
C CYS A 325 26.05 32.63 2.41
N GLY A 326 26.22 33.04 3.67
CA GLY A 326 25.17 33.67 4.48
C GLY A 326 25.22 35.20 4.51
N ALA A 327 25.95 35.85 3.60
CA ALA A 327 25.99 37.30 3.46
C ALA A 327 24.81 37.78 2.60
N SER A 328 24.08 38.77 3.06
CA SER A 328 22.90 39.35 2.40
C SER A 328 23.20 40.14 1.11
N THR A 329 24.36 39.96 0.50
CA THR A 329 24.82 40.77 -0.64
C THR A 329 24.46 40.16 -2.00
N VAL A 330 23.68 39.08 -2.03
CA VAL A 330 23.13 38.47 -3.25
C VAL A 330 21.62 38.31 -3.07
N LEU A 331 20.91 39.43 -2.92
CA LEU A 331 19.47 39.53 -3.11
C LEU A 331 19.22 40.89 -3.78
N HIS A 332 19.40 40.90 -5.09
CA HIS A 332 18.82 41.89 -6.00
C HIS A 332 18.26 41.17 -7.21
#